data_AF-A0A1W9TMD7-F1
#
_entry.id   AF-A0A1W9TMD7-F1
#
_cell.length_a   1.000
_cell.length_b   1.000
_cell.length_c   1.000
_cell.angle_alpha   90.00
_cell.angle_beta   90.00
_cell.angle_gamma   90.00
#
_symmetry.space_group_name_H-M   'P 1'
#
loop_
_entity.id
_entity.type
_entity.pdbx_description
1 polymer ?
#
loop_
_entity_poly.entity_id
_entity_poly.type
_entity_poly.pdbx_seq_one_letter_code
_entity_poly.pdbx_strand_id
1 'polypeptide(L)'
;MSIIRPFKGLRPKNELVEEFSCPPYDVLEDEEVKEIVSKYPKSFLRVIRAEVDFNKEVDPHSEEVYKKAKENLDNFKKEGILIEEKEPALYIYRETWKGHSQTGIFATFSVDEYQKAKKEIIDENDPVKQLDVYILQNYVLDPILGIENPRKDPRIHFLGGIRGVKALEDWIEGKDWKVAFSMYPTSIEELMAVADANKTMPPKSTWFEPKLRSGLLIHEI
;
A
#
# COMPACT_ATOMS: atom_id res chain seq x y z
N MET A 1 20.08 -0.10 3.29
CA MET A 1 19.06 0.15 4.35
C MET A 1 18.04 1.14 3.79
N SER A 2 16.72 0.88 3.91
CA SER A 2 15.70 1.78 3.33
C SER A 2 15.85 3.18 3.93
N ILE A 3 15.81 4.19 3.07
CA ILE A 3 15.94 5.59 3.46
C ILE A 3 14.56 6.09 3.85
N ILE A 4 14.25 5.93 5.13
CA ILE A 4 13.08 6.53 5.79
C ILE A 4 13.56 7.82 6.44
N ARG A 5 12.94 8.95 6.11
CA ARG A 5 13.32 10.25 6.67
C ARG A 5 12.14 10.91 7.38
N PRO A 6 12.33 11.39 8.63
CA PRO A 6 11.33 12.19 9.31
C PRO A 6 11.14 13.54 8.60
N PHE A 7 10.01 14.20 8.84
CA PHE A 7 9.71 15.53 8.30
C PHE A 7 8.98 16.41 9.31
N LYS A 8 9.06 17.72 9.13
CA LYS A 8 8.28 18.69 9.91
C LYS A 8 6.85 18.66 9.40
N GLY A 9 5.96 18.10 10.18
CA GLY A 9 4.56 17.90 9.82
C GLY A 9 3.78 19.19 10.04
N LEU A 10 2.91 19.51 9.09
CA LEU A 10 1.88 20.52 9.25
C LEU A 10 0.60 19.81 9.66
N ARG A 11 0.13 20.05 10.89
CA ARG A 11 -1.02 19.36 11.47
C ARG A 11 -1.92 20.30 12.26
N PRO A 12 -3.19 19.97 12.49
CA PRO A 12 -4.02 20.77 13.38
C PRO A 12 -3.53 20.71 14.83
N LYS A 13 -3.88 21.74 15.60
CA LYS A 13 -3.83 21.66 17.07
C LYS A 13 -4.71 20.52 17.58
N ASN A 14 -4.27 19.87 18.66
CA ASN A 14 -4.89 18.65 19.18
C ASN A 14 -6.38 18.84 19.49
N GLU A 15 -6.73 19.99 20.09
CA GLU A 15 -8.09 20.36 20.46
C GLU A 15 -9.01 20.66 19.26
N LEU A 16 -8.46 20.83 18.05
CA LEU A 16 -9.22 21.09 16.83
C LEU A 16 -9.32 19.86 15.93
N VAL A 17 -8.65 18.75 16.23
CA VAL A 17 -8.52 17.58 15.34
C VAL A 17 -9.90 17.05 14.90
N GLU A 18 -10.85 16.93 15.81
CA GLU A 18 -12.19 16.39 15.53
C GLU A 18 -13.01 17.26 14.58
N GLU A 19 -12.89 18.59 14.68
CA GLU A 19 -13.62 19.54 13.85
C GLU A 19 -12.89 19.86 12.54
N PHE A 20 -11.56 19.78 12.56
CA PHE A 20 -10.69 20.09 11.43
C PHE A 20 -10.60 18.95 10.43
N SER A 21 -10.44 17.71 10.93
CA SER A 21 -10.26 16.55 10.06
C SER A 21 -11.56 16.21 9.35
N CYS A 22 -11.45 15.72 8.11
CA CYS A 22 -12.60 15.39 7.29
C CYS A 22 -12.37 14.12 6.47
N PRO A 23 -13.43 13.52 5.92
CA PRO A 23 -13.30 12.47 4.91
C PRO A 23 -12.50 12.94 3.67
N PRO A 24 -12.03 12.00 2.84
CA PRO A 24 -11.46 12.30 1.53
C PRO A 24 -12.37 13.18 0.66
N TYR A 25 -11.79 13.93 -0.28
CA TYR A 25 -12.51 14.91 -1.09
C TYR A 25 -13.53 14.28 -2.06
N ASP A 26 -13.32 13.01 -2.45
CA ASP A 26 -14.03 12.26 -3.48
C ASP A 26 -15.17 11.38 -2.95
N VAL A 27 -15.41 11.38 -1.64
CA VAL A 27 -16.45 10.55 -1.00
C VAL A 27 -17.64 11.34 -0.49
N LEU A 28 -17.67 12.65 -0.71
CA LEU A 28 -18.71 13.55 -0.23
C LEU A 28 -19.40 14.28 -1.38
N GLU A 29 -20.73 14.31 -1.32
CA GLU A 29 -21.56 15.12 -2.20
C GLU A 29 -21.54 16.60 -1.76
N ASP A 30 -21.83 17.52 -2.69
CA ASP A 30 -21.73 18.97 -2.45
C ASP A 30 -22.59 19.47 -1.28
N GLU A 31 -23.76 18.87 -1.08
CA GLU A 31 -24.65 19.25 0.02
C GLU A 31 -24.09 18.81 1.38
N GLU A 32 -23.47 17.62 1.44
CA GLU A 32 -22.79 17.14 2.65
C GLU A 32 -21.60 18.03 3.00
N VAL A 33 -20.83 18.47 1.99
CA VAL A 33 -19.73 19.43 2.19
C VAL A 33 -20.24 20.73 2.81
N LYS A 34 -21.33 21.30 2.29
CA LYS A 34 -21.94 22.53 2.84
C LYS A 34 -22.42 22.33 4.28
N GLU A 35 -23.07 21.20 4.57
CA GLU A 35 -23.54 20.88 5.93
C GLU A 35 -22.37 20.79 6.91
N ILE A 36 -21.32 20.03 6.55
CA ILE A 36 -20.13 19.84 7.39
C ILE A 36 -19.41 21.18 7.62
N VAL A 37 -19.22 21.99 6.58
CA VAL A 37 -18.51 23.27 6.67
C VAL A 37 -19.32 24.32 7.45
N SER A 38 -20.65 24.25 7.39
CA SER A 38 -21.54 25.08 8.23
C SER A 38 -21.42 24.71 9.70
N LYS A 39 -21.39 23.41 10.01
CA LYS A 39 -21.26 22.89 11.38
C LYS A 39 -19.85 23.06 11.95
N TYR A 40 -18.83 22.88 11.12
CA TYR A 40 -17.41 22.96 11.47
C TYR A 40 -16.72 23.98 10.54
N PRO A 41 -16.79 25.28 10.87
CA PRO A 41 -16.24 26.34 10.03
C PRO A 41 -14.73 26.24 9.78
N LYS A 42 -14.00 25.47 10.60
CA LYS A 42 -12.55 25.25 10.47
C LYS A 42 -12.20 23.94 9.78
N SER A 43 -13.17 23.21 9.23
CA SER A 43 -12.93 21.95 8.54
C SER A 43 -11.94 22.11 7.39
N PHE A 44 -11.06 21.12 7.21
CA PHE A 44 -10.10 21.07 6.11
C PHE A 44 -10.78 20.96 4.73
N LEU A 45 -12.08 20.67 4.69
CA LEU A 45 -12.92 20.79 3.48
C LEU A 45 -12.83 22.18 2.85
N ARG A 46 -12.62 23.25 3.62
CA ARG A 46 -12.39 24.59 3.04
C ARG A 46 -11.12 24.68 2.19
N VAL A 47 -10.19 23.74 2.32
CA VAL A 47 -8.98 23.66 1.50
C VAL A 47 -9.17 22.65 0.36
N ILE A 48 -9.66 21.45 0.66
CA ILE A 48 -9.75 20.36 -0.34
C ILE A 48 -11.02 20.39 -1.20
N ARG A 49 -12.03 21.15 -0.79
CA ARG A 49 -13.33 21.40 -1.46
C ARG A 49 -13.66 22.90 -1.39
N ALA A 50 -12.69 23.74 -1.77
CA ALA A 50 -12.73 25.19 -1.58
C ALA A 50 -13.84 25.91 -2.38
N GLU A 51 -14.42 25.25 -3.38
CA GLU A 51 -15.60 25.72 -4.12
C GLU A 51 -16.82 25.97 -3.21
N VAL A 52 -16.87 25.32 -2.03
CA VAL A 52 -17.92 25.54 -1.03
C VAL A 52 -18.02 27.00 -0.55
N ASP A 53 -16.94 27.76 -0.68
CA ASP A 53 -16.87 29.17 -0.24
C ASP A 53 -17.43 30.15 -1.28
N PHE A 54 -17.90 29.67 -2.43
CA PHE A 54 -18.45 30.49 -3.50
C PHE A 54 -19.98 30.49 -3.47
N ASN A 55 -20.57 31.67 -3.60
CA ASN A 55 -22.03 31.85 -3.65
C ASN A 55 -22.67 31.42 -4.98
N LYS A 56 -21.85 31.03 -5.97
CA LYS A 56 -22.26 30.60 -7.31
C LYS A 56 -21.60 29.25 -7.60
N GLU A 57 -22.23 28.49 -8.49
CA GLU A 57 -21.59 27.31 -9.06
C GLU A 57 -20.30 27.72 -9.78
N VAL A 58 -19.21 27.03 -9.46
CA VAL A 58 -17.86 27.28 -9.95
C VAL A 58 -17.21 25.94 -10.25
N ASP A 59 -16.42 25.89 -11.32
CA ASP A 59 -15.62 24.70 -11.64
C ASP A 59 -14.61 24.44 -10.49
N PRO A 60 -14.66 23.28 -9.82
CA PRO A 60 -13.72 22.92 -8.75
C PRO A 60 -12.25 22.92 -9.18
N HIS A 61 -11.98 22.79 -10.49
CA HIS A 61 -10.63 22.80 -11.06
C HIS A 61 -10.19 24.17 -11.58
N SER A 62 -10.99 25.21 -11.37
CA SER A 62 -10.66 26.57 -11.78
C SER A 62 -9.52 27.18 -10.97
N GLU A 63 -8.80 28.14 -11.58
CA GLU A 63 -7.77 28.89 -10.86
C GLU A 63 -8.31 29.65 -9.64
N GLU A 64 -9.56 30.11 -9.68
CA GLU A 64 -10.16 30.85 -8.56
C GLU A 64 -10.38 29.95 -7.34
N VAL A 65 -10.80 28.70 -7.54
CA VAL A 65 -10.92 27.70 -6.47
C VAL A 65 -9.55 27.35 -5.88
N TYR A 66 -8.53 27.13 -6.70
CA TYR A 66 -7.17 26.88 -6.18
C TYR A 66 -6.59 28.07 -5.41
N LYS A 67 -6.86 29.30 -5.85
CA LYS A 67 -6.47 30.52 -5.12
C LYS A 67 -7.18 30.60 -3.76
N LYS A 68 -8.48 30.28 -3.71
CA LYS A 68 -9.24 30.20 -2.46
C LYS A 68 -8.73 29.11 -1.52
N ALA A 69 -8.44 27.90 -2.03
CA ALA A 69 -7.84 26.82 -1.26
C ALA A 69 -6.52 27.23 -0.60
N LYS A 70 -5.64 27.89 -1.37
CA LYS A 70 -4.37 28.44 -0.85
C LYS A 70 -4.60 29.49 0.22
N GLU A 71 -5.52 30.44 -0.01
CA GLU A 71 -5.88 31.47 0.96
C GLU A 71 -6.35 30.85 2.29
N ASN A 72 -7.24 29.86 2.22
CA ASN A 72 -7.76 29.16 3.39
C ASN A 72 -6.66 28.42 4.15
N LEU A 73 -5.75 27.73 3.45
CA LEU A 73 -4.60 27.05 4.06
C LEU A 73 -3.65 28.04 4.77
N ASP A 74 -3.36 29.17 4.13
CA ASP A 74 -2.50 30.21 4.70
C ASP A 74 -3.15 30.87 5.94
N ASN A 75 -4.47 31.08 5.90
CA ASN A 75 -5.24 31.57 7.05
C ASN A 75 -5.20 30.58 8.22
N PHE A 76 -5.39 29.27 7.97
CA PHE A 76 -5.27 28.25 9.01
C PHE A 76 -3.89 28.22 9.68
N LYS A 77 -2.81 28.45 8.92
CA LYS A 77 -1.47 28.60 9.50
C LYS A 77 -1.35 29.87 10.34
N LYS A 78 -1.80 31.01 9.81
CA LYS A 78 -1.71 32.33 10.46
C LYS A 78 -2.50 32.39 11.77
N GLU A 79 -3.68 31.78 11.80
CA GLU A 79 -4.54 31.69 12.98
C GLU A 79 -4.07 30.63 13.99
N GLY A 80 -3.04 29.87 13.63
CA GLY A 80 -2.51 28.78 14.46
C GLY A 80 -3.51 27.64 14.63
N ILE A 81 -4.39 27.42 13.65
CA ILE A 81 -5.22 26.22 13.55
C ILE A 81 -4.33 25.06 13.11
N LEU A 82 -3.55 25.28 12.05
CA LEU A 82 -2.46 24.40 11.63
C LEU A 82 -1.14 24.89 12.24
N ILE A 83 -0.40 23.96 12.82
CA ILE A 83 0.92 24.17 13.39
C ILE A 83 1.93 23.30 12.68
N GLU A 84 3.13 23.85 12.45
CA GLU A 84 4.26 23.11 11.93
C GLU A 84 5.14 22.63 13.08
N GLU A 85 5.54 21.36 13.05
CA GLU A 85 6.43 20.79 14.05
C GLU A 85 7.82 21.44 14.03
N LYS A 86 8.37 21.71 15.22
CA LYS A 86 9.68 22.37 15.35
C LYS A 86 10.80 21.49 14.82
N GLU A 87 10.72 20.21 15.11
CA GLU A 87 11.71 19.19 14.73
C GLU A 87 11.07 18.16 13.79
N PRO A 88 11.84 17.58 12.86
CA PRO A 88 11.36 16.47 12.04
C PRO A 88 10.95 15.27 12.90
N ALA A 89 9.81 14.66 12.60
CA ALA A 89 9.33 13.45 13.27
C ALA A 89 8.82 12.39 12.29
N LEU A 90 8.69 11.15 12.77
CA LEU A 90 7.87 10.10 12.17
C LEU A 90 6.50 10.13 12.87
N TYR A 91 5.42 10.04 12.12
CA TYR A 91 4.07 10.08 12.70
C TYR A 91 3.44 8.69 12.64
N ILE A 92 2.73 8.33 13.70
CA ILE A 92 1.97 7.08 13.76
C ILE A 92 0.51 7.41 13.51
N TYR A 93 -0.11 6.65 12.63
CA TYR A 93 -1.52 6.76 12.30
C TYR A 93 -2.22 5.43 12.52
N ARG A 94 -3.48 5.47 12.94
CA ARG A 94 -4.30 4.27 13.08
C ARG A 94 -5.70 4.53 12.57
N GLU A 95 -6.15 3.66 11.67
CA GLU A 95 -7.55 3.54 11.30
C GLU A 95 -8.17 2.37 12.04
N THR A 96 -9.43 2.54 12.45
CA THR A 96 -10.21 1.44 13.02
C THR A 96 -11.59 1.44 12.39
N TRP A 97 -11.94 0.34 11.75
CA TRP A 97 -13.22 0.16 11.09
C TRP A 97 -13.76 -1.24 11.31
N LYS A 98 -15.02 -1.33 11.74
CA LYS A 98 -15.74 -2.60 11.99
C LYS A 98 -14.95 -3.64 12.81
N GLY A 99 -14.24 -3.18 13.85
CA GLY A 99 -13.46 -4.05 14.73
C GLY A 99 -12.05 -4.41 14.24
N HIS A 100 -11.64 -3.95 13.06
CA HIS A 100 -10.28 -4.10 12.55
C HIS A 100 -9.51 -2.79 12.69
N SER A 101 -8.28 -2.86 13.19
CA SER A 101 -7.36 -1.71 13.28
C SER A 101 -6.14 -1.90 12.39
N GLN A 102 -5.80 -0.88 11.61
CA GLN A 102 -4.58 -0.81 10.81
C GLN A 102 -3.73 0.34 11.33
N THR A 103 -2.45 0.08 11.63
CA THR A 103 -1.50 1.10 12.09
C THR A 103 -0.46 1.34 11.01
N GLY A 104 -0.31 2.60 10.58
CA GLY A 104 0.64 3.05 9.58
C GLY A 104 1.64 4.05 10.13
N ILE A 105 2.67 4.33 9.33
CA ILE A 105 3.67 5.36 9.60
C ILE A 105 3.61 6.38 8.48
N PHE A 106 3.46 7.67 8.82
CA PHE A 106 3.74 8.76 7.89
C PHE A 106 5.20 9.19 8.03
N ALA A 107 5.93 9.02 6.94
CA ALA A 107 7.34 9.39 6.79
C ALA A 107 7.62 9.71 5.32
N THR A 108 8.78 10.29 5.04
CA THR A 108 9.24 10.43 3.66
C THR A 108 10.08 9.22 3.28
N PHE A 109 9.89 8.74 2.04
CA PHE A 109 10.58 7.59 1.48
C PHE A 109 11.28 8.00 0.18
N SER A 110 12.39 7.34 -0.12
CA SER A 110 13.06 7.51 -1.40
C SER A 110 12.20 6.95 -2.54
N VAL A 111 11.75 7.81 -3.45
CA VAL A 111 11.04 7.38 -4.67
C VAL A 111 11.95 6.51 -5.53
N ASP A 112 13.25 6.82 -5.59
CA ASP A 112 14.22 6.01 -6.33
C ASP A 112 14.32 4.58 -5.77
N GLU A 113 14.29 4.40 -4.44
CA GLU A 113 14.28 3.04 -3.85
C GLU A 113 12.94 2.33 -4.01
N TYR A 114 11.84 3.08 -4.09
CA TYR A 114 10.53 2.50 -4.37
C TYR A 114 10.45 1.98 -5.82
N GLN A 115 11.01 2.74 -6.77
CA GLN A 115 10.99 2.39 -8.19
C GLN A 115 12.07 1.38 -8.57
N LYS A 116 13.21 1.38 -7.89
CA LYS A 116 14.34 0.49 -8.18
C LYS A 116 14.56 -0.41 -6.99
N ALA A 117 14.38 -1.72 -7.22
CA ALA A 117 14.80 -2.70 -6.24
C ALA A 117 16.28 -2.50 -5.89
N LYS A 118 16.60 -2.70 -4.60
CA LYS A 118 17.97 -2.56 -4.12
C LYS A 118 18.87 -3.60 -4.78
N LYS A 119 20.03 -3.18 -5.27
CA LYS A 119 21.01 -4.05 -5.94
C LYS A 119 21.55 -5.14 -5.01
N GLU A 120 21.56 -4.91 -3.70
CA GLU A 120 21.89 -5.94 -2.71
C GLU A 120 20.81 -7.01 -2.57
N ILE A 121 19.56 -6.73 -2.97
CA ILE A 121 18.43 -7.66 -2.91
C ILE A 121 18.30 -8.46 -4.21
N ILE A 122 18.40 -7.77 -5.36
CA ILE A 122 18.25 -8.35 -6.69
C ILE A 122 19.59 -8.44 -7.40
N ASP A 123 19.98 -9.66 -7.78
CA ASP A 123 21.15 -9.93 -8.61
C ASP A 123 20.72 -10.01 -10.08
N GLU A 124 20.91 -8.92 -10.83
CA GLU A 124 20.54 -8.79 -12.24
C GLU A 124 21.23 -9.82 -13.17
N ASN A 125 22.27 -10.53 -12.69
CA ASN A 125 22.97 -11.54 -13.46
C ASN A 125 22.53 -12.99 -13.14
N ASP A 126 21.64 -13.17 -12.15
CA ASP A 126 21.14 -14.48 -11.78
C ASP A 126 19.62 -14.55 -11.93
N PRO A 127 19.08 -15.20 -12.98
CA PRO A 127 17.64 -15.21 -13.27
C PRO A 127 16.80 -15.84 -12.16
N VAL A 128 17.39 -16.65 -11.27
CA VAL A 128 16.68 -17.20 -10.11
C VAL A 128 16.55 -16.18 -8.98
N LYS A 129 17.59 -15.37 -8.75
CA LYS A 129 17.64 -14.43 -7.61
C LYS A 129 16.79 -13.18 -7.79
N GLN A 130 16.25 -12.97 -8.99
CA GLN A 130 15.39 -11.83 -9.33
C GLN A 130 13.91 -12.14 -9.09
N LEU A 131 13.56 -13.43 -8.99
CA LEU A 131 12.19 -13.86 -8.84
C LEU A 131 11.63 -13.42 -7.48
N ASP A 132 10.41 -12.87 -7.46
CA ASP A 132 9.69 -12.48 -6.24
C ASP A 132 9.67 -13.60 -5.18
N VAL A 133 9.49 -14.84 -5.62
CA VAL A 133 9.51 -16.04 -4.76
C VAL A 133 10.87 -16.30 -4.12
N TYR A 134 11.97 -16.02 -4.82
CA TYR A 134 13.31 -16.10 -4.24
C TYR A 134 13.50 -15.00 -3.19
N ILE A 135 13.07 -13.77 -3.52
CA ILE A 135 13.17 -12.63 -2.61
C ILE A 135 12.35 -12.89 -1.33
N LEU A 136 11.10 -13.33 -1.48
CA LEU A 136 10.22 -13.68 -0.36
C LEU A 136 10.86 -14.75 0.53
N GLN A 137 11.40 -15.81 -0.07
CA GLN A 137 12.03 -16.90 0.69
C GLN A 137 13.24 -16.41 1.49
N ASN A 138 14.18 -15.71 0.85
CA ASN A 138 15.49 -15.41 1.43
C ASN A 138 15.53 -14.15 2.28
N TYR A 139 14.55 -13.25 2.15
CA TYR A 139 14.51 -11.98 2.92
C TYR A 139 13.37 -11.89 3.92
N VAL A 140 12.35 -12.76 3.83
CA VAL A 140 11.19 -12.73 4.72
C VAL A 140 10.94 -14.08 5.38
N LEU A 141 10.66 -15.13 4.59
CA LEU A 141 10.23 -16.41 5.16
C LEU A 141 11.31 -17.02 6.05
N ASP A 142 12.54 -17.12 5.56
CA ASP A 142 13.65 -17.67 6.33
C ASP A 142 14.10 -16.71 7.46
N PRO A 143 14.68 -15.53 7.18
CA PRO A 143 15.33 -14.73 8.23
C PRO A 143 14.37 -14.09 9.24
N ILE A 144 13.10 -13.84 8.87
CA ILE A 144 12.14 -13.15 9.75
C ILE A 144 11.17 -14.16 10.37
N LEU A 145 10.65 -15.12 9.60
CA LEU A 145 9.63 -16.07 10.07
C LEU A 145 10.22 -17.45 10.45
N GLY A 146 11.50 -17.70 10.17
CA GLY A 146 12.18 -18.97 10.45
C GLY A 146 11.67 -20.13 9.60
N ILE A 147 11.14 -19.87 8.40
CA ILE A 147 10.62 -20.88 7.46
C ILE A 147 11.72 -21.18 6.43
N GLU A 148 12.67 -22.04 6.80
CA GLU A 148 13.82 -22.41 5.96
C GLU A 148 13.41 -23.26 4.74
N ASN A 149 12.50 -24.22 4.94
CA ASN A 149 12.06 -25.12 3.89
C ASN A 149 10.53 -25.04 3.67
N PRO A 150 10.08 -24.25 2.69
CA PRO A 150 8.65 -24.06 2.44
C PRO A 150 7.92 -25.32 1.99
N ARG A 151 8.62 -26.38 1.56
CA ARG A 151 7.99 -27.66 1.17
C ARG A 151 7.61 -28.53 2.36
N LYS A 152 8.22 -28.30 3.52
CA LYS A 152 8.09 -29.16 4.71
C LYS A 152 7.55 -28.45 5.94
N ASP A 153 7.67 -27.12 6.00
CA ASP A 153 7.21 -26.37 7.15
C ASP A 153 5.67 -26.35 7.20
N PRO A 154 5.04 -26.81 8.31
CA PRO A 154 3.58 -26.80 8.44
C PRO A 154 2.99 -25.39 8.61
N ARG A 155 3.81 -24.38 8.88
CA ARG A 155 3.41 -22.97 9.07
C ARG A 155 3.28 -22.19 7.76
N ILE A 156 3.40 -22.84 6.61
CA ILE A 156 3.17 -22.23 5.30
C ILE A 156 2.23 -23.10 4.45
N HIS A 157 1.31 -22.46 3.76
CA HIS A 157 0.41 -23.12 2.83
C HIS A 157 0.31 -22.35 1.51
N PHE A 158 0.14 -23.09 0.42
CA PHE A 158 0.10 -22.54 -0.93
C PHE A 158 -1.30 -22.70 -1.51
N LEU A 159 -1.93 -21.60 -1.89
CA LEU A 159 -3.17 -21.61 -2.65
C LEU A 159 -2.87 -21.66 -4.15
N GLY A 160 -3.69 -22.39 -4.89
CA GLY A 160 -3.62 -22.40 -6.35
C GLY A 160 -4.04 -21.04 -6.92
N GLY A 161 -3.34 -20.57 -7.96
CA GLY A 161 -3.49 -19.21 -8.51
C GLY A 161 -4.92 -18.83 -8.92
N ILE A 162 -5.71 -19.80 -9.40
CA ILE A 162 -7.11 -19.60 -9.82
C ILE A 162 -8.02 -19.01 -8.74
N ARG A 163 -7.65 -19.17 -7.47
CA ARG A 163 -8.47 -18.71 -6.34
C ARG A 163 -8.35 -17.20 -6.07
N GLY A 164 -7.31 -16.56 -6.60
CA GLY A 164 -7.06 -15.14 -6.46
C GLY A 164 -6.83 -14.67 -5.00
N VAL A 165 -6.76 -13.34 -4.84
CA VAL A 165 -6.51 -12.69 -3.54
C VAL A 165 -7.66 -12.91 -2.56
N LYS A 166 -8.91 -13.01 -3.04
CA LYS A 166 -10.07 -13.21 -2.18
C LYS A 166 -9.96 -14.47 -1.31
N ALA A 167 -9.44 -15.57 -1.88
CA ALA A 167 -9.24 -16.78 -1.11
C ALA A 167 -8.13 -16.67 -0.05
N LEU A 168 -7.16 -15.76 -0.22
CA LEU A 168 -6.18 -15.47 0.83
C LEU A 168 -6.84 -14.73 2.00
N GLU A 169 -7.69 -13.74 1.72
CA GLU A 169 -8.46 -13.00 2.73
C GLU A 169 -9.34 -13.96 3.55
N ASP A 170 -10.11 -14.81 2.87
CA ASP A 170 -11.00 -15.78 3.52
C ASP A 170 -10.22 -16.77 4.42
N TRP A 171 -8.95 -17.04 4.11
CA TRP A 171 -8.08 -17.87 4.93
C TRP A 171 -7.54 -17.13 6.15
N ILE A 172 -7.30 -15.83 6.07
CA ILE A 172 -6.88 -15.03 7.22
C ILE A 172 -8.06 -14.81 8.18
N GLU A 173 -9.27 -14.59 7.63
CA GLU A 173 -10.47 -14.36 8.42
C GLU A 173 -11.03 -15.66 9.04
N GLY A 174 -11.04 -16.74 8.25
CA GLY A 174 -11.71 -17.99 8.62
C GLY A 174 -10.81 -19.08 9.21
N LYS A 175 -9.49 -18.92 9.17
CA LYS A 175 -8.53 -19.90 9.68
C LYS A 175 -7.45 -19.20 10.49
N ASP A 176 -6.74 -19.94 11.34
CA ASP A 176 -5.75 -19.38 12.30
C ASP A 176 -4.43 -18.88 11.64
N TRP A 177 -4.47 -18.44 10.38
CA TRP A 177 -3.34 -17.84 9.67
C TRP A 177 -3.17 -16.37 10.07
N LYS A 178 -1.92 -15.90 10.11
CA LYS A 178 -1.59 -14.55 10.60
C LYS A 178 -1.15 -13.57 9.51
N VAL A 179 -0.68 -14.10 8.38
CA VAL A 179 -0.18 -13.30 7.26
C VAL A 179 -0.40 -14.06 5.95
N ALA A 180 -0.72 -13.33 4.89
CA ALA A 180 -0.82 -13.85 3.54
C ALA A 180 0.13 -13.07 2.62
N PHE A 181 0.76 -13.77 1.68
CA PHE A 181 1.61 -13.18 0.66
C PHE A 181 0.98 -13.40 -0.71
N SER A 182 0.87 -12.31 -1.48
CA SER A 182 0.54 -12.34 -2.91
C SER A 182 1.71 -11.71 -3.65
N MET A 183 2.05 -12.26 -4.80
CA MET A 183 3.21 -11.85 -5.60
C MET A 183 2.82 -11.75 -7.07
N TYR A 184 3.59 -10.98 -7.83
CA TYR A 184 3.39 -10.93 -9.27
C TYR A 184 3.65 -12.33 -9.87
N PRO A 185 2.86 -12.75 -10.87
CA PRO A 185 3.05 -14.05 -11.48
C PRO A 185 4.38 -14.08 -12.23
N THR A 186 5.15 -15.16 -12.06
CA THR A 186 6.36 -15.39 -12.85
C THR A 186 6.00 -15.41 -14.34
N SER A 187 6.70 -14.58 -15.11
CA SER A 187 6.49 -14.44 -16.55
C SER A 187 7.07 -15.65 -17.32
N ILE A 188 6.66 -15.79 -18.59
CA ILE A 188 7.25 -16.81 -19.46
C ILE A 188 8.73 -16.49 -19.72
N GLU A 189 9.06 -15.22 -19.87
CA GLU A 189 10.42 -14.74 -20.09
C GLU A 189 11.33 -15.09 -18.92
N GLU A 190 10.88 -14.89 -17.68
CA GLU A 190 11.61 -15.29 -16.47
C GLU A 190 11.81 -16.80 -16.39
N LEU A 191 10.77 -17.57 -16.72
CA LEU A 191 10.84 -19.02 -16.73
C LEU A 191 11.87 -19.53 -17.77
N MET A 192 11.84 -18.98 -18.98
CA MET A 192 12.78 -19.33 -20.03
C MET A 192 14.20 -18.93 -19.64
N ALA A 193 14.41 -17.75 -19.05
CA ALA A 193 15.72 -17.32 -18.59
C ALA A 193 16.34 -18.25 -17.53
N VAL A 194 15.54 -18.77 -16.59
CA VAL A 194 16.01 -19.76 -15.61
C VAL A 194 16.36 -21.09 -16.27
N ALA A 195 15.55 -21.53 -17.23
CA ALA A 195 15.79 -22.77 -17.97
C ALA A 195 17.06 -22.67 -18.85
N ASP A 196 17.22 -21.59 -19.60
CA ASP A 196 18.39 -21.32 -20.45
C ASP A 196 19.68 -21.22 -19.64
N ALA A 197 19.58 -20.77 -18.38
CA ALA A 197 20.69 -20.78 -17.43
C ALA A 197 20.97 -22.16 -16.80
N ASN A 198 20.27 -23.23 -17.21
CA ASN A 198 20.33 -24.57 -16.61
C ASN A 198 20.09 -24.59 -15.09
N LYS A 199 19.21 -23.71 -14.60
CA LYS A 199 18.86 -23.59 -13.18
C LYS A 199 17.46 -24.14 -12.89
N THR A 200 17.16 -24.32 -11.60
CA THR A 200 15.84 -24.77 -11.13
C THR A 200 15.12 -23.62 -10.43
N MET A 201 13.84 -23.45 -10.74
CA MET A 201 12.96 -22.49 -10.07
C MET A 201 12.81 -22.83 -8.58
N PRO A 202 12.65 -21.84 -7.69
CA PRO A 202 12.28 -22.10 -6.31
C PRO A 202 10.98 -22.92 -6.19
N PRO A 203 10.73 -23.55 -5.03
CA PRO A 203 9.49 -24.27 -4.81
C PRO A 203 8.27 -23.37 -4.99
N LYS A 204 7.24 -23.88 -5.69
CA LYS A 204 5.92 -23.23 -5.81
C LYS A 204 5.95 -21.86 -6.51
N SER A 205 6.95 -21.61 -7.36
CA SER A 205 7.08 -20.37 -8.13
C SER A 205 6.08 -20.19 -9.26
N THR A 206 5.59 -21.27 -9.88
CA THR A 206 4.78 -21.18 -11.11
C THR A 206 3.44 -21.90 -10.99
N TRP A 207 2.38 -21.28 -11.51
CA TRP A 207 1.06 -21.90 -11.65
C TRP A 207 0.56 -21.78 -13.10
N PHE A 208 0.64 -22.87 -13.86
CA PHE A 208 0.14 -22.94 -15.24
C PHE A 208 -1.34 -23.31 -15.32
N GLU A 209 -2.07 -22.60 -16.18
CA GLU A 209 -3.46 -22.89 -16.52
C GLU A 209 -3.71 -22.84 -18.04
N PRO A 210 -4.50 -23.76 -18.61
CA PRO A 210 -5.10 -24.92 -17.94
C PRO A 210 -4.04 -25.98 -17.56
N LYS A 211 -4.27 -26.71 -16.47
CA LYS A 211 -3.46 -27.89 -16.15
C LYS A 211 -3.77 -29.00 -17.16
N LEU A 212 -2.74 -29.58 -17.77
CA LEU A 212 -2.89 -30.78 -18.59
C LEU A 212 -3.48 -31.91 -17.73
N ARG A 213 -4.43 -32.65 -18.29
CA ARG A 213 -5.03 -33.80 -17.62
C ARG A 213 -3.98 -34.90 -17.47
N SER A 214 -3.74 -35.34 -16.24
CA SER A 214 -2.88 -36.50 -15.97
C SER A 214 -3.47 -37.76 -16.60
N GLY A 215 -2.62 -38.69 -17.04
CA GLY A 215 -3.04 -39.94 -17.66
C GLY A 215 -3.50 -39.83 -19.12
N LEU A 216 -3.37 -38.66 -19.74
CA LEU A 216 -3.73 -38.47 -21.16
C LEU A 216 -2.80 -39.23 -22.11
N LEU A 217 -1.50 -39.28 -21.78
CA LEU A 217 -0.48 -39.99 -22.53
C LEU A 217 0.56 -40.53 -21.55
N ILE A 218 0.90 -41.80 -21.69
CA ILE A 218 1.92 -42.49 -20.87
C ILE A 218 2.88 -43.16 -21.85
N HIS A 219 4.18 -42.92 -21.68
CA HIS A 219 5.24 -43.63 -22.39
C HIS A 219 5.91 -44.58 -21.39
N GLU A 220 5.75 -45.88 -21.60
CA GLU A 220 6.46 -46.89 -20.80
C GLU A 220 7.91 -46.96 -21.28
N ILE A 221 8.85 -46.77 -20.34
CA ILE A 221 10.30 -46.86 -20.57
C ILE A 221 10.79 -48.17 -19.95
#